data_AF-A0A7Y6PIS0-F1
#
_entry.id   AF-A0A7Y6PIS0-F1
#
_cell.length_a   1.000
_cell.length_b   1.000
_cell.length_c   1.000
_cell.angle_alpha   90.00
_cell.angle_beta   90.00
_cell.angle_gamma   90.00
#
_symmetry.space_group_name_H-M   'P 1'
#
loop_
_entity.id
_entity.type
_entity.pdbx_description
1 polymer ?
#
loop_
_entity_poly.entity_id
_entity_poly.type
_entity_poly.pdbx_seq_one_letter_code
_entity_poly.pdbx_strand_id
1 'polypeptide(L)'
;MMNTGIGYWGDHFLSWGLDPGNVGGEALVTWWTMFDWACWIAYAPLMAIFFAMISYGRTIRQFMIVNWIMPSTFGLIWFSVWSGTALNWQDIGKADLIGAI
;
A
#
# COMPACT_ATOMS: atom_id res chain seq x y z
N MET A 1 -2.70 9.89 -14.53
CA MET A 1 -2.97 8.62 -13.83
C MET A 1 -2.91 8.76 -12.31
N MET A 2 -1.93 9.46 -11.72
CA MET A 2 -1.87 9.62 -10.25
C MET A 2 -3.03 10.44 -9.66
N ASN A 3 -3.43 11.55 -10.29
CA ASN A 3 -4.53 12.40 -9.81
C ASN A 3 -5.88 11.64 -9.75
N THR A 4 -6.18 10.87 -10.80
CA THR A 4 -7.38 10.03 -10.86
C THR A 4 -7.33 8.88 -9.85
N GLY A 5 -6.15 8.29 -9.62
CA GLY A 5 -5.97 7.22 -8.64
C GLY A 5 -6.20 7.68 -7.19
N ILE A 6 -5.69 8.86 -6.82
CA ILE A 6 -5.89 9.43 -5.48
C ILE A 6 -7.37 9.77 -5.24
N GLY A 7 -8.05 10.36 -6.23
CA GLY A 7 -9.48 10.65 -6.13
C GLY A 7 -10.32 9.37 -5.97
N TYR A 8 -10.00 8.32 -6.73
CA TYR A 8 -10.69 7.04 -6.65
C TYR A 8 -10.48 6.34 -5.29
N TRP A 9 -9.24 6.32 -4.80
CA TRP A 9 -8.91 5.78 -3.49
C TRP A 9 -9.64 6.50 -2.35
N GLY A 10 -9.71 7.84 -2.40
CA GLY A 10 -10.37 8.64 -1.38
C GLY A 10 -11.87 8.36 -1.28
N ASP A 11 -12.54 8.18 -2.42
CA ASP A 11 -13.97 7.84 -2.48
C ASP A 11 -14.26 6.44 -1.92
N HIS A 12 -13.38 5.47 -2.19
CA HIS A 12 -13.57 4.06 -1.81
C HIS A 12 -12.87 3.66 -0.51
N PHE A 13 -12.25 4.61 0.21
CA PHE A 13 -11.40 4.33 1.36
C PHE A 13 -12.14 3.52 2.44
N LEU A 14 -13.35 3.94 2.80
CA LEU A 14 -14.14 3.25 3.82
C LEU A 14 -14.73 1.94 3.32
N SER A 15 -15.19 1.91 2.06
CA SER A 15 -15.79 0.70 1.49
C SER A 15 -14.78 -0.44 1.38
N TRP A 16 -13.52 -0.14 1.01
CA TRP A 16 -12.47 -1.15 0.95
C TRP A 16 -11.81 -1.41 2.30
N GLY A 17 -11.70 -0.39 3.15
CA GLY A 17 -11.11 -0.54 4.49
C GLY A 17 -11.93 -1.44 5.41
N LEU A 18 -13.24 -1.54 5.18
CA LEU A 18 -14.17 -2.36 5.98
C LEU A 18 -14.82 -3.49 5.17
N ASP A 19 -14.27 -3.85 4.00
CA ASP A 19 -14.86 -4.88 3.16
C ASP A 19 -14.72 -6.28 3.80
N PRO A 20 -15.83 -6.98 4.15
CA PRO A 20 -15.76 -8.35 4.62
C PRO A 20 -15.64 -9.37 3.47
N GLY A 21 -15.65 -8.94 2.21
CA GLY A 21 -15.62 -9.82 1.02
C GLY A 21 -16.69 -9.51 -0.03
N ASN A 22 -17.45 -8.43 0.14
CA ASN A 22 -18.61 -8.09 -0.69
C ASN A 22 -18.28 -7.16 -1.86
N VAL A 23 -17.27 -6.29 -1.75
CA VAL A 23 -16.95 -5.30 -2.79
C VAL A 23 -16.00 -5.89 -3.83
N GLY A 24 -14.91 -6.52 -3.38
CA GLY A 24 -13.90 -7.12 -4.25
C GLY A 24 -14.09 -8.62 -4.51
N GLY A 25 -15.07 -9.25 -3.87
CA GLY A 25 -15.22 -10.71 -3.79
C GLY A 25 -14.29 -11.35 -2.76
N GLU A 26 -14.61 -12.56 -2.32
CA GLU A 26 -13.87 -13.27 -1.26
C GLU A 26 -12.38 -13.44 -1.60
N ALA A 27 -12.06 -13.78 -2.85
CA ALA A 27 -10.67 -14.00 -3.28
C ALA A 27 -9.80 -12.74 -3.11
N LEU A 28 -10.33 -11.54 -3.36
CA LEU A 28 -9.57 -10.31 -3.20
C LEU A 28 -9.26 -10.06 -1.72
N VAL A 29 -10.25 -10.23 -0.85
CA VAL A 29 -10.06 -10.00 0.59
C VAL A 29 -9.14 -11.05 1.21
N THR A 30 -9.27 -12.33 0.83
CA THR A 30 -8.43 -13.40 1.39
C THR A 30 -6.98 -13.33 0.91
N TRP A 31 -6.75 -13.16 -0.40
CA TRP A 31 -5.40 -13.29 -0.98
C TRP A 31 -4.60 -11.99 -0.99
N TRP A 32 -5.25 -10.84 -0.88
CA TRP A 32 -4.57 -9.55 -0.81
C TRP A 32 -4.73 -8.94 0.57
N THR A 33 -5.93 -8.47 0.92
CA THR A 33 -6.14 -7.65 2.12
C THR A 33 -5.74 -8.38 3.41
N MET A 34 -6.23 -9.60 3.62
CA MET A 34 -5.89 -10.39 4.81
C MET A 34 -4.43 -10.82 4.83
N PHE A 35 -3.88 -11.21 3.68
CA PHE A 35 -2.47 -11.59 3.56
C PHE A 35 -1.56 -10.42 3.92
N ASP A 36 -1.80 -9.24 3.36
CA ASP A 36 -1.03 -8.03 3.65
C ASP A 36 -1.10 -7.70 5.13
N TRP A 37 -2.29 -7.69 5.74
CA TRP A 37 -2.45 -7.47 7.18
C TRP A 37 -1.69 -8.48 8.03
N ALA A 38 -1.75 -9.77 7.68
CA ALA A 38 -1.00 -10.81 8.37
C ALA A 38 0.51 -10.56 8.31
N CYS A 39 1.03 -10.18 7.14
CA CYS A 39 2.42 -9.79 6.95
C CYS A 39 2.80 -8.56 7.79
N TRP A 40 1.97 -7.51 7.81
CA TRP A 40 2.23 -6.30 8.59
C TRP A 40 2.28 -6.59 10.10
N ILE A 41 1.36 -7.41 10.60
CA ILE A 41 1.32 -7.81 12.02
C ILE A 41 2.54 -8.67 12.37
N ALA A 42 2.93 -9.62 11.50
CA ALA A 42 4.12 -10.44 11.70
C ALA A 42 5.40 -9.59 11.74
N TYR A 43 5.46 -8.52 10.94
CA TYR A 43 6.62 -7.63 10.88
C TYR A 43 6.65 -6.56 11.98
N ALA A 44 5.51 -6.30 12.63
CA ALA A 44 5.36 -5.25 13.63
C ALA A 44 6.36 -5.35 14.81
N PRO A 45 6.69 -6.52 15.39
CA PRO A 45 7.66 -6.61 16.49
C PRO A 45 9.07 -6.18 16.07
N LEU A 46 9.50 -6.55 14.86
CA LEU A 46 10.81 -6.20 14.34
C LEU A 46 10.91 -4.69 14.07
N MET A 47 9.86 -4.11 13.47
CA MET A 47 9.76 -2.66 13.26
C MET A 47 9.68 -1.87 14.57
N ALA A 48 8.99 -2.40 15.59
CA ALA A 48 8.87 -1.73 16.88
C ALA A 48 10.24 -1.53 17.55
N ILE A 49 11.11 -2.55 17.49
CA ILE A 49 12.49 -2.45 18.00
C ILE A 49 13.28 -1.41 17.20
N PHE A 50 13.20 -1.47 15.86
CA PHE A 50 13.88 -0.51 14.99
C PHE A 50 13.45 0.94 15.28
N PHE A 51 12.15 1.17 15.39
CA PHE A 51 11.58 2.47 15.72
C PHE A 51 11.98 2.96 17.12
N ALA A 52 12.04 2.08 18.12
CA ALA A 52 12.54 2.43 19.44
C ALA A 52 14.01 2.90 19.42
N MET A 53 14.85 2.30 18.57
CA MET A 53 16.26 2.70 18.45
C MET A 53 16.43 4.08 17.79
N ILE A 54 15.67 4.39 16.73
CA ILE A 54 15.84 5.66 15.98
C ILE A 54 15.06 6.84 16.57
N SER A 55 14.24 6.61 17.60
CA SER A 55 13.40 7.63 18.23
C SER A 55 14.05 8.30 19.45
N TYR A 56 15.28 7.92 19.83
CA TYR A 56 16.01 8.52 20.94
C TYR A 56 16.14 10.05 20.76
N GLY A 57 15.72 10.81 21.77
CA GLY A 57 15.77 12.27 21.78
C GLY A 57 14.70 12.99 20.94
N ARG A 58 13.71 12.28 20.38
CA ARG A 58 12.58 12.87 19.63
C ARG A 58 11.28 12.81 20.43
N THR A 59 10.39 13.78 20.19
CA THR A 59 9.02 13.73 20.73
C THR A 59 8.18 12.70 19.97
N ILE A 60 7.22 12.08 20.66
CA ILE A 60 6.30 11.10 20.07
C ILE A 60 5.58 11.69 18.85
N ARG A 61 5.14 12.96 18.93
CA ARG A 61 4.43 13.64 17.85
C ARG A 61 5.28 13.78 16.59
N GLN A 62 6.53 14.25 16.72
CA GLN A 62 7.44 14.40 15.58
C GLN A 62 7.76 13.06 14.95
N PHE A 63 7.98 12.04 15.78
CA PHE A 63 8.24 10.68 15.31
C PHE A 63 7.06 10.12 14.49
N MET A 64 5.82 10.23 15.00
CA MET A 64 4.64 9.72 14.31
C MET A 64 4.37 10.43 12.98
N ILE A 65 4.51 11.77 12.92
CA ILE A 65 4.28 12.53 11.70
C ILE A 65 5.25 12.12 10.60
N VAL A 66 6.55 12.02 10.93
CA VAL A 66 7.57 11.59 9.96
C VAL A 66 7.31 10.15 9.52
N ASN A 67 6.97 9.27 10.46
CA ASN A 67 6.73 7.85 10.19
C ASN A 67 5.45 7.59 9.39
N TRP A 68 4.45 8.48 9.43
CA TRP A 68 3.27 8.36 8.58
C TRP A 68 3.50 8.98 7.21
N ILE A 69 4.01 10.22 7.16
CA ILE A 69 4.05 10.98 5.92
C ILE A 69 5.16 10.47 4.98
N MET A 70 6.36 10.19 5.49
CA MET A 70 7.49 9.78 4.64
C MET A 70 7.22 8.43 3.95
N PRO A 71 6.78 7.37 4.65
CA PRO A 71 6.50 6.09 3.99
C PRO A 71 5.29 6.16 3.05
N SER A 72 4.22 6.88 3.43
CA SER A 72 3.05 7.02 2.56
C SER A 72 3.38 7.75 1.25
N THR A 73 4.14 8.85 1.32
CA THR A 73 4.55 9.58 0.11
C THR A 73 5.48 8.75 -0.78
N PHE A 74 6.41 8.02 -0.18
CA PHE A 74 7.25 7.08 -0.92
C PHE A 74 6.42 6.01 -1.63
N GLY A 75 5.46 5.38 -0.93
CA GLY A 75 4.57 4.38 -1.51
C GLY A 75 3.75 4.92 -2.67
N LEU A 76 3.19 6.13 -2.54
CA LEU A 76 2.43 6.77 -3.62
C LEU A 76 3.27 6.97 -4.89
N ILE A 77 4.51 7.46 -4.74
CA ILE A 77 5.42 7.66 -5.87
C ILE A 77 5.80 6.31 -6.48
N TRP A 78 6.16 5.34 -5.64
CA TRP A 78 6.58 4.01 -6.07
C TRP A 78 5.49 3.34 -6.91
N PHE A 79 4.29 3.17 -6.34
CA PHE A 79 3.18 2.53 -7.06
C PHE A 79 2.76 3.34 -8.29
N SER A 80 2.78 4.68 -8.23
CA SER A 80 2.45 5.48 -9.41
C SER A 80 3.42 5.27 -10.58
N VAL A 81 4.73 5.11 -10.31
CA VAL A 81 5.73 4.93 -11.36
C VAL A 81 5.71 3.49 -11.87
N TRP A 82 5.84 2.52 -10.98
CA TRP A 82 6.00 1.11 -11.37
C TRP A 82 4.69 0.51 -11.89
N SER A 83 3.58 0.67 -11.16
CA SER A 83 2.29 0.13 -11.61
C SER A 83 1.80 0.85 -12.87
N GLY A 84 2.01 2.16 -12.98
CA GLY A 84 1.69 2.92 -14.19
C GLY A 84 2.48 2.44 -15.41
N THR A 85 3.77 2.14 -15.23
CA THR A 85 4.62 1.61 -16.31
C THR A 85 4.20 0.20 -16.72
N ALA A 86 3.94 -0.67 -15.74
CA ALA A 86 3.50 -2.05 -15.98
C ALA A 86 2.17 -2.10 -16.76
N LEU A 87 1.17 -1.31 -16.33
CA LEU A 87 -0.10 -1.18 -17.03
C LEU A 87 0.07 -0.64 -18.45
N ASN A 88 0.88 0.41 -18.62
CA ASN A 88 1.13 0.99 -19.93
C ASN A 88 1.80 -0.01 -20.90
N TRP A 89 2.70 -0.85 -20.41
CA TRP A 89 3.37 -1.86 -21.24
C TRP A 89 2.43 -3.02 -21.60
N GLN A 90 1.51 -3.39 -20.73
CA GLN A 90 0.43 -4.34 -21.05
C GLN A 90 -0.51 -3.76 -22.11
N ASP A 91 -0.97 -2.52 -21.93
CA ASP A 91 -1.93 -1.86 -22.81
C ASP A 91 -1.40 -1.68 -24.25
N ILE A 92 -0.11 -1.35 -24.38
CA ILE A 92 0.54 -1.16 -25.68
C ILE A 92 1.02 -2.50 -26.27
N GLY A 93 0.85 -3.62 -25.56
CA GLY A 93 1.29 -4.95 -26.00
C GLY A 93 2.82 -5.11 -26.05
N LYS A 94 3.55 -4.27 -25.32
CA LYS A 94 5.03 -4.31 -25.25
C LYS A 94 5.53 -5.45 -24.36
N ALA A 95 4.77 -5.81 -23.34
CA ALA A 95 5.03 -6.95 -22.46
C ALA A 95 3.69 -7.60 -22.08
N ASP A 96 3.61 -8.93 -22.12
CA ASP A 96 2.46 -9.67 -21.62
C ASP A 96 2.74 -10.18 -20.21
N LEU A 97 2.28 -9.41 -19.23
CA LEU A 97 2.37 -9.71 -17.81
C LEU A 97 1.34 -10.75 -17.38
N ILE A 98 0.22 -10.87 -18.10
CA ILE A 98 -0.85 -11.82 -17.77
C ILE A 98 -0.47 -13.21 -18.24
N GLY A 99 0.06 -13.35 -19.47
CA GLY A 99 0.52 -14.64 -19.98
C GLY A 99 1.76 -15.22 -19.27
N ALA A 100 2.40 -14.45 -18.39
CA ALA A 100 3.58 -14.86 -17.63
C ALA A 100 3.28 -15.51 -16.27
N ILE A 101 2.02 -15.45 -15.81
CA ILE A 101 1.54 -16.01 -14.53
C ILE A 101 0.62 -17.19 -14.82
#